data_AF-A0AAI9LLX5-F1
#
_entry.id   AF-A0AAI9LLX5-F1
#
_cell.length_a   1.000
_cell.length_b   1.000
_cell.length_c   1.000
_cell.angle_alpha   90.00
_cell.angle_beta   90.00
_cell.angle_gamma   90.00
#
_symmetry.space_group_name_H-M   'P 1'
#
loop_
_entity.id
_entity.type
_entity.pdbx_description
1 polymer ?
#
loop_
_entity_poly.entity_id
_entity_poly.type
_entity_poly.pdbx_seq_one_letter_code
_entity_poly.pdbx_strand_id
1 'polypeptide(L)'
;MGILAFILFAPLFYGGVSGQLLEIGMSMANIRKDHATVYVKSPYAFLLPEQNVSDLSPKLPDYKRFDNVSVLFHGLGKRTVVSFDAGGRRKNLTVPDDYIILD
;
A
#
# COMPACT_ATOMS: atom_id res chain seq x y z
N MET A 1 -39.26 23.58 -7.30
CA MET A 1 -38.45 22.53 -6.67
C MET A 1 -37.74 21.59 -7.66
N GLY A 2 -38.31 21.26 -8.83
CA GLY A 2 -37.67 20.33 -9.78
C GLY A 2 -36.40 20.84 -10.49
N ILE A 3 -36.32 22.14 -10.80
CA ILE A 3 -35.18 22.73 -11.54
C ILE A 3 -33.89 22.73 -10.70
N LEU A 4 -34.01 22.98 -9.39
CA LEU A 4 -32.86 23.00 -8.48
C LEU A 4 -32.26 21.60 -8.32
N ALA A 5 -33.11 20.58 -8.19
CA ALA A 5 -32.69 19.19 -8.17
C ALA A 5 -32.04 18.80 -9.51
N PHE A 6 -32.62 19.24 -10.64
CA PHE A 6 -32.05 18.96 -11.95
C PHE A 6 -30.65 19.56 -12.12
N ILE A 7 -30.41 20.79 -11.67
CA ILE A 7 -29.07 21.41 -11.72
C ILE A 7 -28.07 20.68 -10.80
N LEU A 8 -28.51 20.24 -9.63
CA LEU A 8 -27.67 19.49 -8.67
C LEU A 8 -27.28 18.10 -9.19
N PHE A 9 -28.21 17.42 -9.88
CA PHE A 9 -28.04 16.03 -10.32
C PHE A 9 -27.65 15.90 -11.80
N ALA A 10 -27.79 16.94 -12.63
CA ALA A 10 -27.35 16.94 -14.03
C ALA A 10 -25.91 16.44 -14.23
N PRO A 11 -24.92 16.80 -13.39
CA PRO A 11 -23.55 16.30 -13.54
C PRO A 11 -23.42 14.78 -13.35
N LEU A 12 -24.31 14.14 -12.59
CA LEU A 12 -24.30 12.67 -12.42
C LEU A 12 -24.76 11.93 -13.68
N PHE A 13 -25.58 12.55 -14.53
CA PHE A 13 -26.07 11.97 -15.78
C PHE A 13 -25.07 12.14 -16.94
N TYR A 14 -24.25 13.20 -16.92
CA TYR A 14 -23.10 13.37 -17.81
C TYR A 14 -21.89 12.66 -17.20
N GLY A 15 -21.83 11.34 -17.37
CA GLY A 15 -20.98 10.35 -16.68
C GLY A 15 -19.45 10.50 -16.72
N GLY A 16 -18.90 11.71 -16.86
CA GLY A 16 -17.46 11.97 -16.74
C GLY A 16 -16.98 12.17 -15.30
N VAL A 17 -17.84 12.63 -14.38
CA VAL A 17 -17.44 12.95 -13.00
C VAL A 17 -17.47 11.75 -12.04
N SER A 18 -18.19 10.68 -12.37
CA SER A 18 -18.26 9.47 -11.54
C SER A 18 -16.93 8.72 -11.48
N GLY A 19 -16.22 8.62 -12.62
CA GLY A 19 -14.90 7.99 -12.69
C GLY A 19 -13.86 8.76 -11.87
N GLN A 20 -13.88 10.09 -11.95
CA GLN A 20 -12.95 10.94 -11.21
C GLN A 20 -13.23 10.94 -9.70
N LEU A 21 -14.49 10.93 -9.28
CA LEU A 21 -14.86 10.78 -7.86
C LEU A 21 -14.52 9.39 -7.31
N LEU A 22 -14.65 8.34 -8.12
CA LEU A 22 -14.25 6.99 -7.76
C LEU A 22 -12.71 6.89 -7.61
N GLU A 23 -11.97 7.47 -8.55
CA GLU A 23 -10.51 7.51 -8.53
C GLU A 23 -9.97 8.34 -7.36
N ILE A 24 -10.59 9.50 -7.09
CA ILE A 24 -10.31 10.32 -5.91
C ILE A 24 -10.67 9.56 -4.62
N GLY A 25 -11.79 8.83 -4.58
CA GLY A 25 -12.17 8.02 -3.42
C GLY A 25 -11.20 6.86 -3.15
N MET A 26 -10.76 6.18 -4.21
CA MET A 26 -9.73 5.13 -4.13
C MET A 26 -8.37 5.69 -3.71
N SER A 27 -8.01 6.89 -4.16
CA SER A 27 -6.79 7.60 -3.75
C SER A 27 -6.86 8.11 -2.30
N MET A 28 -7.96 8.73 -1.90
CA MET A 28 -8.20 9.25 -0.54
C MET A 28 -8.33 8.16 0.51
N ALA A 29 -8.72 6.94 0.11
CA ALA A 29 -8.68 5.80 1.02
C ALA A 29 -7.27 5.58 1.59
N ASN A 30 -6.20 6.06 0.93
CA ASN A 30 -4.82 6.21 1.44
C ASN A 30 -4.32 5.03 2.29
N ILE A 31 -4.77 3.81 1.96
CA ILE A 31 -4.39 2.59 2.68
C ILE A 31 -2.94 2.19 2.29
N ARG A 32 -2.42 2.80 1.23
CA ARG A 32 -1.08 2.57 0.73
C ARG A 32 -0.09 3.58 1.31
N LYS A 33 0.93 3.10 2.02
CA LYS A 33 2.13 3.89 2.33
C LYS A 33 3.18 3.64 1.26
N ASP A 34 3.37 4.60 0.38
CA ASP A 34 4.46 4.59 -0.60
C ASP A 34 5.79 5.00 0.10
N HIS A 35 6.92 4.43 -0.32
CA HIS A 35 8.26 4.68 0.25
C HIS A 35 8.44 4.36 1.76
N ALA A 36 7.76 3.35 2.28
CA ALA A 36 7.88 2.94 3.67
C ALA A 36 9.18 2.17 3.96
N THR A 37 9.65 2.29 5.21
CA THR A 37 10.66 1.41 5.79
C THR A 37 9.96 0.27 6.51
N VAL A 38 10.30 -0.98 6.15
CA VAL A 38 9.74 -2.18 6.79
C VAL A 38 10.84 -3.09 7.29
N TYR A 39 10.65 -3.61 8.50
CA TYR A 39 11.52 -4.64 9.07
C TYR A 39 10.80 -5.97 8.96
N VAL A 40 11.39 -6.94 8.27
CA VAL A 40 10.75 -8.24 8.00
C VAL A 40 11.59 -9.37 8.58
N LYS A 41 10.93 -10.28 9.31
CA LYS A 41 11.54 -11.47 9.91
C LYS A 41 11.62 -12.63 8.90
N SER A 42 12.59 -13.52 9.08
CA SER A 42 12.64 -14.79 8.33
C SER A 42 11.39 -15.66 8.56
N PRO A 43 10.95 -16.47 7.57
CA PRO A 43 11.55 -16.67 6.24
C PRO A 43 11.11 -15.63 5.18
N TYR A 44 10.17 -14.74 5.51
CA TYR A 44 9.59 -13.80 4.54
C TYR A 44 10.59 -12.79 4.00
N ALA A 45 11.62 -12.47 4.78
CA ALA A 45 12.71 -11.60 4.37
C ALA A 45 13.45 -12.11 3.11
N PHE A 46 13.45 -13.43 2.84
CA PHE A 46 14.08 -13.99 1.63
C PHE A 46 13.22 -13.85 0.37
N LEU A 47 11.95 -13.49 0.51
CA LEU A 47 11.03 -13.31 -0.61
C LEU A 47 11.02 -11.87 -1.14
N LEU A 48 11.63 -10.95 -0.39
CA LEU A 48 11.81 -9.56 -0.77
C LEU A 48 13.12 -9.40 -1.56
N PRO A 49 13.17 -8.48 -2.53
CA PRO A 49 14.33 -8.31 -3.39
C PRO A 49 15.47 -7.66 -2.61
N GLU A 50 16.69 -8.17 -2.78
CA GLU A 50 17.86 -7.69 -2.04
C GLU A 50 18.24 -6.24 -2.38
N GLN A 51 17.82 -5.75 -3.54
CA GLN A 51 18.01 -4.36 -3.98
C GLN A 51 17.36 -3.31 -3.05
N ASN A 52 16.40 -3.73 -2.23
CA ASN A 52 15.71 -2.88 -1.25
C ASN A 52 16.24 -3.06 0.17
N VAL A 53 17.19 -3.97 0.41
CA VAL A 53 17.75 -4.22 1.74
C VAL A 53 18.67 -3.05 2.11
N SER A 54 18.42 -2.45 3.27
CA SER A 54 19.27 -1.39 3.82
C SER A 54 19.77 -1.80 5.18
N ASP A 55 20.89 -2.52 5.18
CA ASP A 55 21.63 -3.05 6.34
C ASP A 55 20.82 -3.84 7.39
N LEU A 56 21.53 -4.66 8.17
CA LEU A 56 20.93 -5.31 9.34
C LEU A 56 20.67 -4.22 10.39
N SER A 57 19.41 -4.05 10.80
CA SER A 57 19.05 -3.07 11.81
C SER A 57 19.73 -3.44 13.14
N PRO A 58 20.65 -2.60 13.69
CA PRO A 58 21.39 -2.94 14.91
C PRO A 58 20.48 -3.18 16.13
N LYS A 59 19.24 -2.67 16.06
CA LYS A 59 18.23 -2.77 17.12
C LYS A 59 17.35 -4.01 17.01
N LEU A 60 17.34 -4.70 15.86
CA LEU A 60 16.46 -5.84 15.57
C LEU A 60 17.25 -6.94 14.85
N PRO A 61 18.03 -7.78 15.58
CA PRO A 61 18.93 -8.77 14.99
C PRO A 61 18.22 -9.85 14.15
N ASP A 62 16.95 -10.13 14.45
CA ASP A 62 16.15 -11.14 13.74
C ASP A 62 15.41 -10.59 12.50
N TYR A 63 15.52 -9.28 12.25
CA TYR A 63 14.80 -8.61 11.16
C TYR A 63 15.76 -8.02 10.14
N LYS A 64 15.40 -8.14 8.87
CA LYS A 64 16.05 -7.39 7.79
C LYS A 64 15.25 -6.11 7.52
N ARG A 65 15.97 -4.99 7.39
CA ARG A 65 15.38 -3.71 7.03
C ARG A 65 15.30 -3.60 5.51
N PHE A 66 14.13 -3.21 5.03
CA PHE A 66 13.88 -2.90 3.64
C PHE A 66 13.37 -1.48 3.53
N ASP A 67 14.08 -0.68 2.73
CA ASP A 67 13.72 0.70 2.46
C ASP A 67 13.03 0.80 1.10
N ASN A 68 12.29 1.89 0.91
CA ASN A 68 11.64 2.21 -0.36
C ASN A 68 10.61 1.16 -0.81
N VAL A 69 9.89 0.56 0.14
CA VAL A 69 8.88 -0.47 -0.13
C VAL A 69 7.48 0.13 -0.01
N SER A 70 6.55 -0.30 -0.87
CA SER A 70 5.18 0.20 -0.80
C SER A 70 4.30 -0.76 0.00
N VAL A 71 3.71 -0.30 1.09
CA VAL A 71 2.82 -1.10 1.92
C VAL A 71 1.40 -0.83 1.45
N LEU A 72 0.75 -1.81 0.84
CA LEU A 72 -0.59 -1.64 0.25
C LEU A 72 -1.71 -1.73 1.28
N PHE A 73 -1.52 -2.58 2.29
CA PHE A 73 -2.49 -2.83 3.35
C PHE A 73 -1.76 -3.19 4.64
N HIS A 74 -2.14 -2.57 5.76
CA HIS A 74 -1.66 -2.91 7.09
C HIS A 74 -2.83 -2.81 8.09
N GLY A 75 -2.92 -3.72 9.05
CA GLY A 75 -3.95 -3.69 10.11
C GLY A 75 -5.33 -4.22 9.70
N LEU A 76 -5.50 -4.70 8.46
CA LEU A 76 -6.71 -5.44 8.07
C LEU A 76 -6.54 -6.92 8.45
N GLY A 77 -6.95 -7.27 9.67
CA GLY A 77 -6.80 -8.61 10.23
C GLY A 77 -5.45 -8.81 10.93
N LYS A 78 -4.68 -9.82 10.50
CA LYS A 78 -3.34 -10.14 11.05
C LYS A 78 -2.26 -10.24 9.97
N ARG A 79 -2.44 -9.47 8.88
CA ARG A 79 -1.60 -9.57 7.68
C ARG A 79 -1.36 -8.19 7.09
N THR A 80 -0.14 -7.99 6.60
CA THR A 80 0.31 -6.81 5.88
C THR A 80 0.69 -7.20 4.46
N VAL A 81 0.26 -6.42 3.47
CA VAL A 81 0.61 -6.64 2.05
C VAL A 81 1.66 -5.61 1.65
N VAL A 82 2.81 -6.13 1.26
CA VAL A 82 3.98 -5.36 0.84
C VAL A 82 4.16 -5.50 -0.67
N SER A 83 4.42 -4.41 -1.36
CA SER A 83 4.59 -4.34 -2.80
C SER A 83 5.95 -3.76 -3.14
N PHE A 84 6.67 -4.45 -4.03
CA PHE A 84 8.04 -4.15 -4.40
C PHE A 84 8.27 -4.37 -5.91
N ASP A 85 9.30 -3.74 -6.46
CA ASP A 85 9.75 -4.02 -7.82
C ASP A 85 10.63 -5.28 -7.85
N ALA A 86 10.32 -6.21 -8.75
CA ALA A 86 11.13 -7.39 -9.01
C ALA A 86 11.41 -7.49 -10.50
N GLY A 87 12.45 -6.79 -10.97
CA GLY A 87 12.87 -6.79 -12.36
C GLY A 87 11.87 -6.07 -13.28
N GLY A 88 11.43 -4.88 -12.87
CA GLY A 88 10.50 -4.04 -13.66
C GLY A 88 9.04 -4.48 -13.59
N ARG A 89 8.72 -5.45 -12.73
CA ARG A 89 7.35 -5.86 -12.44
C ARG A 89 7.06 -5.70 -10.96
N ARG A 90 5.97 -5.00 -10.66
CA ARG A 90 5.45 -4.84 -9.30
C ARG A 90 4.90 -6.19 -8.81
N LYS A 91 5.45 -6.72 -7.72
CA LYS A 91 4.98 -7.94 -7.05
C LYS A 91 4.46 -7.60 -5.66
N ASN A 92 3.52 -8.41 -5.19
CA ASN A 92 2.93 -8.28 -3.86
C ASN A 92 3.28 -9.52 -3.04
N LEU A 93 3.65 -9.29 -1.78
CA LEU A 93 3.91 -10.31 -0.77
C LEU A 93 3.06 -10.02 0.45
N THR A 94 2.35 -11.04 0.92
CA THR A 94 1.56 -10.94 2.15
C THR A 94 2.35 -11.54 3.32
N VAL A 95 2.69 -10.69 4.28
CA VAL A 95 3.46 -11.05 5.49
C VAL A 95 2.52 -11.01 6.70
N PRO A 96 2.54 -12.03 7.59
CA PRO A 96 1.79 -11.94 8.84
C PRO A 96 2.32 -10.82 9.72
N ASP A 97 1.44 -10.17 10.48
CA ASP A 97 1.82 -8.97 11.27
C ASP A 97 2.86 -9.28 12.37
N ASP A 98 2.88 -10.52 12.88
CA ASP A 98 3.89 -10.98 13.85
C ASP A 98 5.33 -11.06 13.25
N TYR A 99 5.47 -10.89 11.94
CA TYR A 99 6.73 -11.00 11.19
C TYR A 99 7.15 -9.69 10.50
N ILE A 100 6.40 -8.61 10.69
CA ILE A 100 6.67 -7.32 10.05
C ILE A 100 6.45 -6.15 11.00
N ILE A 101 7.42 -5.24 11.03
CA ILE A 101 7.33 -3.98 11.77
C ILE A 101 7.43 -2.86 10.75
N LEU A 102 6.55 -1.87 10.87
CA LEU A 102 6.52 -0.67 10.04
C LEU A 102 7.09 0.51 10.81
N ASP A 103 7.94 1.31 10.17
CA ASP A 103 8.40 2.64 10.61
C ASP A 103 7.53 3.74 9.97
#